data_AF-A0A7C5RMN4-F1
#
_entry.id   AF-A0A7C5RMN4-F1
#
_cell.length_a   1.000
_cell.length_b   1.000
_cell.length_c   1.000
_cell.angle_alpha   90.00
_cell.angle_beta   90.00
_cell.angle_gamma   90.00
#
_symmetry.space_group_name_H-M   'P 1'
#
loop_
_entity.id
_entity.type
_entity.pdbx_description
1 polymer ?
#
loop_
_entity_poly.entity_id
_entity_poly.type
_entity_poly.pdbx_seq_one_letter_code
_entity_poly.pdbx_strand_id
1 'polypeptide(L)'
;MSAHLGKRQPLPVSDVAEPYVSVTDVKHYIYWPRRFCFCTRGDKEKDRVIAYLDNILKSYELNGRIEWRIGGRVASYLFKSAEMLEFTGALAGYTFALQNTRLVAMTGLITGVAASLSIATSEYLSTKSEGNAKNPLKAAVYTGIAYVLTVIFLISPYLLLTDLYACLSLTIVAAVTVIFLFTFYISLAKDLPFRKRFLEMTAISLGIAGLTFAIGFLIREFLNVKL
;
A
#
# COMPACT_ATOMS: atom_id res chain seq x y z
N MET A 1 -11.00 -14.72 58.25
CA MET A 1 -10.83 -13.27 58.47
C MET A 1 -10.65 -12.63 57.11
N SER A 2 -11.67 -11.88 56.70
CA SER A 2 -11.87 -11.26 55.38
C SER A 2 -11.07 -9.96 55.24
N ALA A 3 -10.76 -9.56 53.99
CA ALA A 3 -10.50 -8.19 53.49
C ALA A 3 -9.31 -8.19 52.48
N HIS A 4 -9.29 -7.48 51.36
CA HIS A 4 -10.28 -6.73 50.60
C HIS A 4 -9.66 -6.51 49.20
N LEU A 5 -10.40 -6.85 48.14
CA LEU A 5 -10.13 -6.45 46.76
C LEU A 5 -10.36 -4.93 46.62
N GLY A 6 -9.29 -4.16 46.43
CA GLY A 6 -9.35 -2.74 46.07
C GLY A 6 -9.39 -2.54 44.55
N LYS A 7 -10.51 -2.00 44.05
CA LYS A 7 -10.75 -1.65 42.64
C LYS A 7 -10.31 -0.19 42.35
N ARG A 8 -9.72 -0.01 41.15
CA ARG A 8 -9.66 1.19 40.25
C ARG A 8 -8.79 2.40 40.64
N GLN A 9 -7.87 2.79 39.75
CA GLN A 9 -8.02 3.91 38.79
C GLN A 9 -6.82 3.99 37.82
N PRO A 10 -7.01 4.22 36.51
CA PRO A 10 -5.92 4.59 35.61
C PRO A 10 -5.45 6.02 35.90
N LEU A 11 -4.13 6.22 35.92
CA LEU A 11 -3.50 7.53 36.13
C LEU A 11 -3.78 8.46 34.92
N PRO A 12 -3.88 9.78 35.17
CA PRO A 12 -4.37 10.76 34.19
C PRO A 12 -3.41 10.96 33.02
N VAL A 13 -3.99 11.06 31.82
CA VAL A 13 -3.35 11.52 30.59
C VAL A 13 -3.18 13.04 30.70
N SER A 14 -2.02 13.50 31.15
CA SER A 14 -1.62 14.90 31.04
C SER A 14 -0.10 14.99 30.99
N ASP A 15 0.38 15.63 29.92
CA ASP A 15 1.70 16.21 29.73
C ASP A 15 2.91 15.26 29.62
N VAL A 16 3.08 14.69 28.41
CA VAL A 16 4.43 14.54 27.86
C VAL A 16 4.43 15.23 26.50
N ALA A 17 5.00 16.43 26.49
CA ALA A 17 5.22 17.25 25.31
C ALA A 17 5.87 16.42 24.19
N GLU A 18 5.23 16.39 23.02
CA GLU A 18 5.88 16.01 21.77
C GLU A 18 7.08 16.93 21.53
N PRO A 19 8.31 16.41 21.45
CA PRO A 19 9.29 17.06 20.61
C PRO A 19 9.01 16.57 19.19
N TYR A 20 8.31 17.40 18.42
CA TYR A 20 8.39 17.39 16.97
C TYR A 20 9.86 17.63 16.59
N VAL A 21 10.67 16.58 16.58
CA VAL A 21 12.03 16.65 16.02
C VAL A 21 11.86 16.58 14.52
N SER A 22 12.04 17.74 13.90
CA SER A 22 12.11 17.96 12.46
C SER A 22 12.90 16.85 11.75
N VAL A 23 12.29 16.29 10.71
CA VAL A 23 12.78 15.19 9.86
C VAL A 23 13.93 15.64 8.92
N THR A 24 14.81 16.52 9.39
CA THR A 24 15.90 17.10 8.58
C THR A 24 17.32 16.70 9.01
N ASP A 25 17.52 15.95 10.09
CA ASP A 25 18.87 15.65 10.62
C ASP A 25 19.23 14.15 10.81
N VAL A 26 18.64 13.25 10.01
CA VAL A 26 19.12 11.85 9.91
C VAL A 26 19.32 11.45 8.45
N LYS A 27 20.00 12.31 7.69
CA LYS A 27 20.43 12.01 6.31
C LYS A 27 21.93 11.70 6.16
N HIS A 28 22.64 11.40 7.25
CA HIS A 28 24.09 11.18 7.20
C HIS A 28 24.61 9.94 7.94
N TYR A 29 23.82 8.87 8.08
CA TYR A 29 24.35 7.56 8.50
C TYR A 29 23.76 6.42 7.67
N ILE A 30 23.89 6.55 6.35
CA ILE A 30 23.71 5.45 5.40
C ILE A 30 25.06 5.26 4.69
N TYR A 31 25.65 4.08 4.92
CA TYR A 31 26.89 3.54 4.35
C TYR A 31 28.22 4.25 4.68
N TRP A 32 28.91 3.73 5.70
CA TRP A 32 30.37 3.84 5.78
C TRP A 32 31.02 2.45 5.85
N PRO A 33 31.87 2.05 4.89
CA PRO A 33 32.48 0.74 4.87
C PRO A 33 33.50 0.60 6.02
N ARG A 34 33.51 -0.59 6.62
CA ARG A 34 34.32 -1.03 7.78
C ARG A 34 35.85 -0.99 7.56
N ARG A 35 36.47 0.15 7.24
CA ARG A 35 37.93 0.23 7.06
C ARG A 35 38.68 1.36 7.78
N PHE A 36 38.02 2.22 8.54
CA PHE A 36 38.72 3.21 9.36
C PHE A 36 38.32 3.05 10.83
N CYS A 37 39.10 2.25 11.55
CA CYS A 37 39.07 2.21 13.01
C CYS A 37 40.01 3.31 13.51
N PHE A 38 39.46 4.48 13.82
CA PHE A 38 40.19 5.49 14.59
C PHE A 38 40.16 5.04 16.06
N CYS A 39 41.23 4.40 16.51
CA CYS A 39 41.45 4.08 17.93
C CYS A 39 41.81 5.36 18.68
N THR A 40 40.81 6.06 19.22
CA THR A 40 41.04 7.03 20.30
C THR A 40 40.75 6.37 21.65
N ARG A 41 41.77 6.42 22.50
CA ARG A 41 41.91 5.79 23.81
C ARG A 41 40.96 6.46 24.82
N GLY A 42 39.90 5.77 25.24
CA GLY A 42 38.91 6.25 26.22
C GLY A 42 37.68 5.33 26.35
N ASP A 43 37.90 4.04 26.59
CA ASP A 43 37.05 2.93 26.10
C ASP A 43 36.04 2.36 27.12
N LYS A 44 35.52 3.17 28.05
CA LYS A 44 34.46 2.71 28.99
C LYS A 44 33.16 3.50 28.94
N GLU A 45 33.20 4.71 28.38
CA GLU A 45 32.00 5.53 28.20
C GLU A 45 31.37 5.28 26.83
N LYS A 46 32.21 5.14 25.80
CA LYS A 46 31.80 4.77 24.44
C LYS A 46 31.09 3.42 24.40
N ASP A 47 31.61 2.42 25.10
CA ASP A 47 30.97 1.09 25.19
C ASP A 47 29.64 1.12 25.95
N ARG A 48 29.52 2.00 26.96
CA ARG A 48 28.25 2.21 27.67
C ARG A 48 27.21 2.89 26.79
N VAL A 49 27.61 3.89 26.01
CA VAL A 49 26.73 4.56 25.05
C VAL A 49 26.35 3.61 23.92
N ILE A 50 27.28 2.79 23.40
CA ILE A 50 26.98 1.77 22.40
C ILE A 50 26.03 0.71 22.96
N ALA A 51 26.25 0.21 24.18
CA ALA A 51 25.34 -0.76 24.81
C ALA A 51 23.96 -0.16 25.12
N TYR A 52 23.89 1.14 25.45
CA TYR A 52 22.63 1.85 25.66
C TYR A 52 21.87 2.06 24.34
N LEU A 53 22.57 2.47 23.28
CA LEU A 53 22.01 2.61 21.93
C LEU A 53 21.58 1.25 21.35
N ASP A 54 22.35 0.18 21.60
CA ASP A 54 21.98 -1.18 21.18
C ASP A 54 20.70 -1.64 21.90
N ASN A 55 20.56 -1.37 23.21
CA ASN A 55 19.33 -1.66 23.95
C ASN A 55 18.12 -0.82 23.51
N ILE A 56 18.34 0.45 23.13
CA ILE A 56 17.30 1.31 22.55
C ILE A 56 16.88 0.77 21.17
N LEU A 57 17.84 0.47 20.29
CA LEU A 57 17.59 -0.12 18.97
C LEU A 57 16.85 -1.45 19.09
N LYS A 58 17.24 -2.31 20.04
CA LYS A 58 16.56 -3.57 20.33
C LYS A 58 15.12 -3.34 20.81
N SER A 59 14.88 -2.32 21.63
CA SER A 59 13.53 -1.97 22.09
C SER A 59 12.66 -1.43 20.95
N TYR A 60 13.21 -0.66 20.01
CA TYR A 60 12.49 -0.24 18.80
C TYR A 60 12.24 -1.40 17.83
N GLU A 61 13.20 -2.32 17.65
CA GLU A 61 13.02 -3.54 16.85
C GLU A 61 12.04 -4.54 17.48
N LEU A 62 11.94 -4.59 18.82
CA LEU A 62 10.99 -5.46 19.52
C LEU A 62 9.58 -4.84 19.55
N ASN A 63 9.43 -3.54 19.83
CA ASN A 63 8.12 -2.87 19.79
C ASN A 63 7.57 -2.76 18.37
N GLY A 64 8.41 -2.41 17.38
CA GLY A 64 8.00 -2.38 15.98
C GLY A 64 7.58 -3.75 15.43
N ARG A 65 8.13 -4.85 15.98
CA ARG A 65 7.81 -6.20 15.53
C ARG A 65 6.50 -6.76 16.10
N ILE A 66 5.97 -6.21 17.19
CA ILE A 66 4.73 -6.68 17.84
C ILE A 66 3.51 -5.97 17.24
N GLU A 67 3.60 -4.67 16.96
CA GLU A 67 2.49 -3.88 16.40
C GLU A 67 2.21 -4.24 14.92
N TRP A 68 3.26 -4.49 14.13
CA TRP A 68 3.14 -4.95 12.74
C TRP A 68 2.65 -6.39 12.59
N ARG A 69 2.72 -7.23 13.63
CA ARG A 69 2.44 -8.68 13.51
C ARG A 69 0.95 -9.02 13.45
N ILE A 70 0.08 -8.21 14.06
CA ILE A 70 -1.36 -8.48 14.16
C ILE A 70 -2.14 -7.67 13.11
N GLY A 71 -1.71 -6.44 12.80
CA GLY A 71 -2.29 -5.62 11.72
C GLY A 71 -1.71 -5.88 10.32
N GLY A 72 -0.46 -6.35 10.22
CA GLY A 72 0.32 -6.34 8.97
C GLY A 72 -0.26 -7.19 7.84
N ARG A 73 -0.84 -8.36 8.14
CA ARG A 73 -1.42 -9.21 7.09
C ARG A 73 -2.72 -8.65 6.53
N VAL A 74 -3.55 -7.97 7.34
CA VAL A 74 -4.77 -7.35 6.83
C VAL A 74 -4.40 -6.07 6.09
N ALA A 75 -3.46 -5.29 6.62
CA ALA A 75 -2.92 -4.10 5.97
C ALA A 75 -2.28 -4.42 4.60
N SER A 76 -1.51 -5.51 4.48
CA SER A 76 -0.91 -5.90 3.20
C SER A 76 -1.93 -6.30 2.15
N TYR A 77 -3.03 -6.98 2.51
CA TYR A 77 -4.12 -7.25 1.55
C TYR A 77 -4.85 -5.97 1.16
N LEU A 78 -5.16 -5.12 2.14
CA LEU A 78 -5.83 -3.83 1.90
C LEU A 78 -5.01 -2.95 0.96
N PHE A 79 -3.70 -2.87 1.18
CA PHE A 79 -2.79 -2.10 0.35
C PHE A 79 -2.81 -2.58 -1.10
N LYS A 80 -2.65 -3.88 -1.37
CA LYS A 80 -2.67 -4.43 -2.74
C LYS A 80 -4.01 -4.18 -3.45
N SER A 81 -5.12 -4.34 -2.73
CA SER A 81 -6.44 -4.05 -3.28
C SER A 81 -6.64 -2.56 -3.55
N ALA A 82 -6.09 -1.68 -2.70
CA ALA A 82 -6.16 -0.24 -2.87
C ALA A 82 -5.34 0.23 -4.08
N GLU A 83 -4.10 -0.26 -4.25
CA GLU A 83 -3.25 0.07 -5.42
C GLU A 83 -3.94 -0.31 -6.75
N MET A 84 -4.60 -1.46 -6.79
CA MET A 84 -5.32 -1.90 -7.98
C MET A 84 -6.60 -1.11 -8.25
N LEU A 85 -7.29 -0.67 -7.19
CA LEU A 85 -8.41 0.27 -7.29
C LEU A 85 -7.96 1.62 -7.84
N GLU A 86 -6.81 2.11 -7.37
CA GLU A 86 -6.21 3.36 -7.81
C GLU A 86 -5.87 3.32 -9.30
N PHE A 87 -5.30 2.22 -9.78
CA PHE A 87 -5.08 1.99 -11.21
C PHE A 87 -6.38 2.12 -12.03
N THR A 88 -7.51 1.70 -11.47
CA THR A 88 -8.81 1.81 -12.16
C THR A 88 -9.30 3.26 -12.24
N GLY A 89 -9.04 4.07 -11.21
CA GLY A 89 -9.25 5.52 -11.25
C GLY A 89 -8.34 6.22 -12.26
N ALA A 90 -7.08 5.77 -12.38
CA ALA A 90 -6.15 6.26 -13.38
C ALA A 90 -6.62 5.95 -14.81
N LEU A 91 -7.16 4.76 -15.08
CA LEU A 91 -7.77 4.40 -16.36
C LEU A 91 -8.92 5.34 -16.75
N ALA A 92 -9.74 5.77 -15.79
CA ALA A 92 -10.80 6.75 -16.04
C ALA A 92 -10.21 8.11 -16.49
N GLY A 93 -9.15 8.58 -15.81
CA GLY A 93 -8.41 9.78 -16.22
C GLY A 93 -7.77 9.66 -17.60
N TYR A 94 -7.15 8.51 -17.90
CA TYR A 94 -6.56 8.23 -19.22
C TYR A 94 -7.59 8.27 -20.33
N THR A 95 -8.78 7.71 -20.08
CA THR A 95 -9.88 7.69 -21.06
C THR A 95 -10.29 9.10 -21.46
N PHE A 96 -10.33 10.02 -20.50
CA PHE A 96 -10.67 11.41 -20.78
C PHE A 96 -9.52 12.22 -21.38
N ALA A 97 -8.28 12.00 -20.92
CA ALA A 97 -7.12 12.71 -21.44
C ALA A 97 -6.77 12.30 -22.89
N LEU A 98 -6.86 11.01 -23.21
CA LEU A 98 -6.42 10.45 -24.49
C LEU A 98 -7.52 10.36 -25.54
N GLN A 99 -8.81 10.30 -25.14
CA GLN A 99 -9.99 10.18 -26.02
C GLN A 99 -9.88 9.08 -27.12
N ASN A 100 -8.97 8.12 -26.95
CA ASN A 100 -8.69 7.08 -27.93
C ASN A 100 -8.54 5.74 -27.19
N THR A 101 -9.43 4.80 -27.48
CA THR A 101 -9.50 3.50 -26.80
C THR A 101 -8.21 2.69 -26.95
N ARG A 102 -7.51 2.78 -28.09
CA ARG A 102 -6.25 2.07 -28.32
C ARG A 102 -5.10 2.64 -27.49
N LEU A 103 -5.00 3.96 -27.39
CA LEU A 103 -3.98 4.60 -26.55
C LEU A 103 -4.22 4.27 -25.07
N VAL A 104 -5.48 4.30 -24.63
CA VAL A 104 -5.86 3.92 -23.26
C VAL A 104 -5.56 2.45 -22.99
N ALA A 105 -5.85 1.55 -23.94
CA ALA A 105 -5.54 0.14 -23.80
C ALA A 105 -4.02 -0.11 -23.72
N MET A 106 -3.22 0.57 -24.54
CA MET A 106 -1.76 0.47 -24.50
C MET A 106 -1.18 0.99 -23.19
N THR A 107 -1.54 2.21 -22.78
CA THR A 107 -1.05 2.80 -21.53
C THR A 107 -1.53 2.01 -20.31
N GLY A 108 -2.79 1.57 -20.33
CA GLY A 108 -3.39 0.72 -19.32
C GLY A 108 -2.71 -0.64 -19.19
N LEU A 109 -2.37 -1.30 -20.30
CA LEU A 109 -1.68 -2.60 -20.25
C LEU A 109 -0.28 -2.47 -19.67
N ILE A 110 0.48 -1.46 -20.12
CA ILE A 110 1.85 -1.23 -19.64
C ILE A 110 1.84 -0.91 -18.14
N THR A 111 1.00 0.04 -17.72
CA THR A 111 0.90 0.45 -16.31
C THR A 111 0.30 -0.62 -15.42
N GLY A 112 -0.71 -1.35 -15.89
CA GLY A 112 -1.35 -2.44 -15.13
C GLY A 112 -0.44 -3.66 -14.95
N VAL A 113 0.34 -4.04 -15.97
CA VAL A 113 1.36 -5.10 -15.83
C VAL A 113 2.46 -4.65 -14.86
N ALA A 114 2.94 -3.42 -14.96
CA ALA A 114 3.91 -2.87 -14.02
C ALA A 114 3.38 -2.86 -12.57
N ALA A 115 2.12 -2.46 -12.37
CA ALA A 115 1.46 -2.50 -11.07
C ALA A 115 1.35 -3.93 -10.51
N SER A 116 0.97 -4.89 -11.35
CA SER A 116 0.87 -6.30 -10.94
C SER A 116 2.21 -6.89 -10.51
N LEU A 117 3.30 -6.52 -11.21
CA LEU A 117 4.67 -6.91 -10.84
C LEU A 117 5.12 -6.26 -9.53
N SER A 118 4.74 -5.01 -9.28
CA SER A 118 5.01 -4.32 -8.00
C SER A 118 4.33 -5.05 -6.84
N ILE A 119 3.05 -5.38 -7.01
CA ILE A 119 2.24 -6.14 -6.03
C ILE A 119 2.84 -7.54 -5.77
N ALA A 120 3.27 -8.23 -6.83
CA ALA A 120 3.93 -9.53 -6.72
C ALA A 120 5.25 -9.45 -5.95
N THR A 121 6.04 -8.40 -6.18
CA THR A 121 7.30 -8.15 -5.48
C THR A 121 7.06 -7.84 -4.00
N SER A 122 6.05 -7.02 -3.69
CA SER A 122 5.65 -6.73 -2.31
C SER A 122 5.21 -7.99 -1.57
N GLU A 123 4.52 -8.93 -2.26
CA GLU A 123 4.15 -10.21 -1.66
C GLU A 123 5.35 -11.15 -1.47
N TYR A 124 6.28 -11.18 -2.43
CA TYR A 124 7.53 -11.92 -2.30
C TYR A 124 8.31 -11.47 -1.05
N LEU A 125 8.50 -10.16 -0.89
CA LEU A 125 9.24 -9.57 0.22
C LEU A 125 8.53 -9.78 1.56
N SER A 126 7.21 -9.63 1.58
CA SER A 126 6.39 -9.89 2.79
C SER A 126 6.48 -11.35 3.21
N THR A 127 6.32 -12.28 2.26
CA THR A 127 6.38 -13.73 2.55
C THR A 127 7.78 -14.18 2.96
N LYS A 128 8.83 -13.60 2.34
CA LYS A 128 10.23 -13.88 2.71
C LYS A 128 10.56 -13.39 4.12
N SER A 129 10.02 -12.24 4.52
CA SER A 129 10.24 -11.64 5.84
C SER A 129 9.48 -12.36 6.96
N GLU A 130 8.31 -12.94 6.66
CA GLU A 130 7.52 -13.69 7.65
C GLU A 130 8.16 -15.04 8.07
N GLY A 131 9.16 -15.54 7.33
CA GLY A 131 9.99 -16.69 7.72
C GLY A 131 9.26 -18.04 7.89
N ASN A 132 7.93 -18.08 7.66
CA ASN A 132 7.11 -19.28 7.80
C ASN A 132 7.20 -20.20 6.57
N ALA A 133 6.80 -21.47 6.73
CA ALA A 133 6.89 -22.60 5.80
C ALA A 133 6.24 -22.44 4.39
N LYS A 134 5.94 -21.23 3.95
CA LYS A 134 5.42 -20.91 2.62
C LYS A 134 6.56 -20.54 1.68
N ASN A 135 6.52 -21.08 0.47
CA ASN A 135 7.48 -20.74 -0.57
C ASN A 135 7.21 -19.30 -1.08
N PRO A 136 8.13 -18.34 -0.88
CA PRO A 136 7.89 -16.93 -1.24
C PRO A 136 7.74 -16.73 -2.74
N LEU A 137 8.49 -17.50 -3.55
CA LEU A 137 8.36 -17.52 -5.00
C LEU A 137 6.96 -17.94 -5.46
N LYS A 138 6.39 -18.99 -4.85
CA LYS A 138 5.05 -19.46 -5.20
C LYS A 138 4.00 -18.39 -4.87
N ALA A 139 4.06 -17.79 -3.68
CA ALA A 139 3.12 -16.75 -3.27
C ALA A 139 3.14 -15.53 -4.22
N ALA A 140 4.34 -15.08 -4.59
CA ALA A 140 4.53 -13.97 -5.52
C ALA A 140 3.98 -14.27 -6.92
N VAL A 141 4.27 -15.46 -7.46
CA VAL A 141 3.80 -15.88 -8.79
C VAL A 141 2.28 -16.01 -8.84
N TYR A 142 1.66 -16.65 -7.84
CA TYR A 142 0.20 -16.75 -7.77
C TYR A 142 -0.47 -15.38 -7.70
N THR A 143 0.08 -14.48 -6.88
CA THR A 143 -0.45 -13.12 -6.75
C THR A 143 -0.25 -12.34 -8.04
N GLY A 144 0.95 -12.35 -8.63
CA GLY A 144 1.24 -11.63 -9.87
C GLY A 144 0.34 -12.08 -11.03
N ILE A 145 0.17 -13.38 -11.23
CA ILE A 145 -0.69 -13.92 -12.29
C ILE A 145 -2.16 -13.51 -12.07
N ALA A 146 -2.67 -13.64 -10.84
CA ALA A 146 -4.05 -13.25 -10.53
C ALA A 146 -4.33 -11.76 -10.84
N TYR A 147 -3.38 -10.89 -10.52
CA TYR A 147 -3.51 -9.45 -10.78
C TYR A 147 -3.37 -9.11 -12.27
N VAL A 148 -2.42 -9.72 -12.98
CA VAL A 148 -2.30 -9.56 -14.44
C VAL A 148 -3.58 -10.00 -15.16
N LEU A 149 -4.16 -11.13 -14.77
CA LEU A 149 -5.44 -11.59 -15.34
C LEU A 149 -6.55 -10.57 -15.09
N THR A 150 -6.58 -9.96 -13.91
CA THR A 150 -7.60 -8.96 -13.60
C THR A 150 -7.37 -7.65 -14.37
N VAL A 151 -6.12 -7.25 -14.61
CA VAL A 151 -5.79 -6.11 -15.48
C VAL A 151 -6.27 -6.36 -16.90
N ILE A 152 -6.03 -7.55 -17.45
CA ILE A 152 -6.53 -7.93 -18.78
C ILE A 152 -8.06 -7.89 -18.81
N PHE A 153 -8.72 -8.38 -17.76
CA PHE A 153 -10.17 -8.31 -17.63
C PHE A 153 -10.70 -6.86 -17.61
N LEU A 154 -10.03 -5.97 -16.86
CA LEU A 154 -10.39 -4.55 -16.79
C LEU A 154 -10.20 -3.80 -18.13
N ILE A 155 -9.18 -4.17 -18.89
CA ILE A 155 -8.84 -3.50 -20.16
C ILE A 155 -9.60 -4.10 -21.35
N SER A 156 -10.11 -5.33 -21.22
CA SER A 156 -10.94 -6.01 -22.22
C SER A 156 -11.98 -5.11 -22.92
N PRO A 157 -12.80 -4.28 -22.22
CA PRO A 157 -13.70 -3.34 -22.88
C PRO A 157 -13.03 -2.41 -23.90
N TYR A 158 -11.86 -1.86 -23.58
CA TYR A 158 -11.13 -0.95 -24.48
C TYR A 158 -10.49 -1.65 -25.69
N LEU A 159 -10.29 -2.97 -25.62
CA LEU A 159 -9.76 -3.75 -26.73
C LEU A 159 -10.84 -4.14 -27.75
N LEU A 160 -12.08 -4.31 -27.30
CA LEU A 160 -13.18 -4.82 -28.13
C LEU A 160 -14.04 -3.70 -28.73
N LEU A 161 -14.19 -2.58 -28.02
CA LEU A 161 -15.10 -1.50 -28.40
C LEU A 161 -14.33 -0.26 -28.88
N THR A 162 -14.92 0.43 -29.85
CA THR A 162 -14.37 1.69 -30.39
C THR A 162 -15.03 2.92 -29.76
N ASP A 163 -16.26 2.78 -29.26
CA ASP A 163 -17.00 3.84 -28.60
C ASP A 163 -16.47 4.13 -27.19
N LEU A 164 -15.85 5.30 -27.04
CA LEU A 164 -15.20 5.72 -25.79
C LEU A 164 -16.16 5.72 -24.59
N TYR A 165 -17.37 6.24 -24.77
CA TYR A 165 -18.37 6.34 -23.70
C TYR A 165 -18.88 4.97 -23.26
N ALA A 166 -19.07 4.04 -24.21
CA ALA A 166 -19.46 2.66 -23.90
C ALA A 166 -18.32 1.93 -23.17
N CYS A 167 -17.07 2.09 -23.60
CA CYS A 167 -15.90 1.56 -22.91
C CYS A 167 -15.81 2.08 -21.47
N LEU A 168 -15.99 3.38 -21.27
CA LEU A 168 -15.91 4.00 -19.96
C LEU A 168 -16.97 3.43 -19.00
N SER A 169 -18.23 3.38 -19.43
CA SER A 169 -19.32 2.83 -18.63
C SER A 169 -19.07 1.36 -18.28
N LEU A 170 -18.65 0.53 -19.25
CA LEU A 170 -18.36 -0.87 -19.01
C LEU A 170 -17.16 -1.07 -18.06
N THR A 171 -16.15 -0.21 -18.17
CA THR A 171 -14.97 -0.25 -17.29
C THR A 171 -15.32 0.13 -15.87
N ILE A 172 -16.17 1.14 -15.65
CA ILE A 172 -16.64 1.50 -14.32
C ILE A 172 -17.45 0.35 -13.71
N VAL A 173 -18.31 -0.30 -14.49
CA VAL A 173 -19.05 -1.49 -14.02
C VAL A 173 -18.09 -2.64 -13.68
N ALA A 174 -17.10 -2.90 -14.54
CA ALA A 174 -16.07 -3.91 -14.29
C ALA A 174 -15.24 -3.59 -13.03
N ALA A 175 -14.89 -2.32 -12.83
CA ALA A 175 -14.18 -1.83 -11.65
C ALA A 175 -14.95 -2.12 -10.35
N VAL A 176 -16.23 -1.72 -10.32
CA VAL A 176 -17.12 -1.96 -9.17
C VAL A 176 -17.30 -3.46 -8.93
N THR A 177 -17.41 -4.25 -10.00
CA THR A 177 -17.49 -5.71 -9.91
C THR A 177 -16.23 -6.31 -9.29
N VAL A 178 -15.05 -5.82 -9.70
CA VAL A 178 -13.77 -6.26 -9.15
C VAL A 178 -13.61 -5.85 -7.69
N ILE A 179 -13.96 -4.61 -7.32
CA ILE A 179 -14.01 -4.15 -5.92
C ILE A 179 -14.90 -5.08 -5.09
N PHE A 180 -16.09 -5.39 -5.60
CA PHE A 180 -17.04 -6.28 -4.96
C PHE A 180 -16.45 -7.67 -4.75
N LEU A 181 -15.88 -8.30 -5.79
CA LEU A 181 -15.28 -9.63 -5.72
C LEU A 181 -14.10 -9.69 -4.73
N PHE A 182 -13.17 -8.74 -4.78
CA PHE A 182 -12.04 -8.69 -3.85
C PHE A 182 -12.50 -8.48 -2.40
N THR A 183 -13.44 -7.54 -2.18
CA THR A 183 -13.96 -7.27 -0.84
C THR A 183 -14.71 -8.48 -0.30
N PHE A 184 -15.48 -9.16 -1.14
CA PHE A 184 -16.20 -10.38 -0.80
C PHE A 184 -15.24 -11.52 -0.45
N TYR A 185 -14.20 -11.74 -1.26
CA TYR A 185 -13.16 -12.74 -0.99
C TYR A 185 -12.45 -12.49 0.35
N ILE A 186 -12.06 -11.24 0.63
CA ILE A 186 -11.40 -10.87 1.89
C ILE A 186 -12.35 -11.05 3.07
N SER A 187 -13.63 -10.71 2.91
CA SER A 187 -14.65 -10.85 3.96
C SER A 187 -14.88 -12.33 4.30
N LEU A 188 -14.96 -13.21 3.29
CA LEU A 188 -15.05 -14.66 3.49
C LEU A 188 -13.79 -15.26 4.13
N ALA A 189 -12.61 -14.80 3.72
CA ALA A 189 -11.35 -15.35 4.21
C ALA A 189 -10.98 -14.92 5.64
N LYS A 190 -11.53 -13.79 6.13
CA LYS A 190 -11.12 -13.17 7.40
C LYS A 190 -12.26 -12.79 8.34
N ASP A 191 -13.51 -13.15 8.06
CA ASP A 191 -14.69 -12.83 8.89
C ASP A 191 -14.82 -11.33 9.22
N LEU A 192 -14.50 -10.46 8.26
CA LEU A 192 -14.56 -9.00 8.42
C LEU A 192 -15.88 -8.44 7.88
N PRO A 193 -16.41 -7.31 8.42
CA PRO A 193 -17.68 -6.75 7.99
C PRO A 193 -17.62 -6.24 6.54
N PHE A 194 -18.18 -7.02 5.60
CA PHE A 194 -18.23 -6.74 4.16
C PHE A 194 -18.73 -5.33 3.84
N ARG A 195 -19.89 -4.95 4.42
CA ARG A 195 -20.59 -3.70 4.05
C ARG A 195 -19.77 -2.44 4.30
N LYS A 196 -19.09 -2.35 5.45
CA LYS A 196 -18.27 -1.18 5.81
C LYS A 196 -17.05 -1.07 4.88
N ARG A 197 -16.35 -2.19 4.68
CA ARG A 197 -15.16 -2.27 3.80
C ARG A 197 -15.48 -1.95 2.35
N PHE A 198 -16.58 -2.49 1.83
CA PHE A 198 -17.01 -2.24 0.46
C PHE A 198 -17.32 -0.75 0.24
N LEU A 199 -18.08 -0.13 1.16
CA LEU A 199 -18.39 1.30 1.10
C LEU A 199 -17.13 2.16 1.21
N GLU A 200 -16.22 1.82 2.12
CA GLU A 200 -14.97 2.56 2.32
C GLU A 200 -14.08 2.49 1.07
N MET A 201 -13.84 1.30 0.53
CA MET A 201 -13.03 1.13 -0.69
C MET A 201 -13.69 1.76 -1.92
N THR A 202 -15.01 1.61 -2.06
CA THR A 202 -15.74 2.20 -3.20
C THR A 202 -15.75 3.71 -3.11
N ALA A 203 -15.96 4.30 -1.93
CA ALA A 203 -15.94 5.75 -1.74
C ALA A 203 -14.55 6.34 -1.99
N ILE A 204 -13.49 5.69 -1.50
CA ILE A 204 -12.11 6.11 -1.76
C ILE A 204 -11.79 6.00 -3.25
N SER A 205 -12.15 4.89 -3.90
CA SER A 205 -11.92 4.70 -5.33
C SER A 205 -12.68 5.69 -6.20
N LEU A 206 -13.96 5.96 -5.91
CA LEU A 206 -14.74 6.99 -6.59
C LEU A 206 -14.16 8.39 -6.37
N GLY A 207 -13.69 8.69 -5.16
CA GLY A 207 -13.03 9.95 -4.84
C GLY A 207 -11.74 10.14 -5.66
N ILE A 208 -10.88 9.13 -5.69
CA ILE A 208 -9.65 9.13 -6.49
C ILE A 208 -9.99 9.24 -7.98
N ALA A 209 -10.91 8.41 -8.48
CA ALA A 209 -11.33 8.44 -9.88
C ALA A 209 -11.86 9.82 -10.29
N GLY A 210 -12.67 10.47 -9.44
CA GLY A 210 -13.16 11.83 -9.68
C GLY A 210 -12.05 12.88 -9.68
N LEU A 211 -11.09 12.79 -8.76
CA LEU A 211 -9.93 13.68 -8.73
C LEU A 211 -9.02 13.48 -9.94
N THR A 212 -8.69 12.24 -10.27
CA THR A 212 -7.84 11.91 -11.43
C THR A 212 -8.52 12.27 -12.75
N PHE A 213 -9.84 12.12 -12.82
CA PHE A 213 -10.65 12.61 -13.92
C PHE A 213 -10.55 14.13 -14.07
N ALA A 214 -10.71 14.89 -12.97
CA ALA A 214 -10.59 16.35 -12.99
C ALA A 214 -9.18 16.79 -13.40
N ILE A 215 -8.14 16.12 -12.89
CA ILE A 215 -6.74 16.37 -13.28
C ILE A 215 -6.54 16.08 -14.77
N GLY A 216 -7.04 14.94 -15.28
CA GLY A 216 -6.96 14.60 -16.70
C GLY A 216 -7.65 15.64 -17.59
N PHE A 217 -8.80 16.17 -17.15
CA PHE A 217 -9.49 17.26 -17.82
C PHE A 217 -8.68 18.57 -17.82
N LEU A 218 -8.13 18.97 -16.68
CA LEU A 218 -7.31 20.18 -16.57
C LEU A 218 -6.04 20.09 -17.43
N ILE A 219 -5.34 18.97 -17.38
CA ILE A 219 -4.15 18.70 -18.19
C ILE A 219 -4.48 18.88 -19.68
N ARG A 220 -5.63 18.36 -20.14
CA ARG A 220 -6.07 18.52 -21.53
C ARG A 220 -6.32 19.98 -21.90
N GLU A 221 -7.01 20.73 -21.04
CA GLU A 221 -7.32 22.15 -21.28
C GLU A 221 -6.03 23.00 -21.34
N PHE A 222 -5.12 22.80 -20.39
CA PHE A 222 -3.84 23.52 -20.32
C PHE A 222 -2.89 23.17 -21.46
N LEU A 223 -2.81 21.90 -21.86
CA LEU A 223 -1.89 21.45 -22.91
C LEU A 223 -2.44 21.67 -24.33
N ASN A 224 -3.69 22.14 -24.49
CA ASN A 224 -4.35 22.39 -25.78
C ASN A 224 -4.14 21.26 -26.82
N VAL A 225 -3.98 20.01 -26.35
CA VAL A 225 -3.70 18.88 -27.23
C VAL A 225 -4.99 18.54 -27.96
N LYS A 226 -5.19 19.17 -29.11
CA LYS A 226 -6.09 18.70 -30.16
C LYS A 226 -5.42 17.50 -30.83
N LEU A 227 -5.66 16.32 -30.27
CA LEU A 227 -5.47 15.06 -30.99
C LEU A 227 -6.62 14.88 -32.00
#